data_AF-A0A5J4RA59-F1
#
_entry.id   AF-A0A5J4RA59-F1
#
_cell.length_a   1.000
_cell.length_b   1.000
_cell.length_c   1.000
_cell.angle_alpha   90.00
_cell.angle_beta   90.00
_cell.angle_gamma   90.00
#
_symmetry.space_group_name_H-M   'P 1'
#
loop_
_entity.id
_entity.type
_entity.pdbx_description
1 polymer ?
#
loop_
_entity_poly.entity_id
_entity_poly.type
_entity_poly.pdbx_seq_one_letter_code
_entity_poly.pdbx_strand_id
1 'polypeptide(L)'
;MNSIQIVHTDQTHAQKSGTIEATAGSVSFENCLFGKSKYDKATAIHVSQKTVSLQLVSCNFTEINTTIDDITTEDYDGGAVYIERAQSVRITGGLFQRNQGYRTGAIRTSRVDNKTVTITGVQFDRNQALKATLNLEFILGNDIGNDIVFDHEFELTDITPTIGGSSSSLSQYPSIGSIKDAYKHGTLDYLLGRVAPDILYVNQSGTDDILAGSQGSPFRTIAYAVQTAPTSRDQGTTLSLADGSYSEKS
;
A
#
# COMPACT_ATOMS: atom_id res chain seq x y z
N MET A 1 -31.01 -6.71 4.28
CA MET A 1 -29.89 -5.76 4.12
C MET A 1 -29.90 -5.31 2.68
N ASN A 2 -29.88 -3.99 2.42
CA ASN A 2 -29.79 -3.48 1.06
C ASN A 2 -28.32 -3.50 0.64
N SER A 3 -28.01 -4.15 -0.48
CA SER A 3 -26.68 -4.20 -1.10
C SER A 3 -26.68 -3.40 -2.38
N ILE A 4 -25.68 -2.55 -2.58
CA ILE A 4 -25.45 -1.84 -3.84
C ILE A 4 -24.26 -2.50 -4.51
N GLN A 5 -24.46 -3.01 -5.74
CA GLN A 5 -23.41 -3.59 -6.56
C GLN A 5 -23.28 -2.77 -7.84
N ILE A 6 -22.07 -2.30 -8.12
CA ILE A 6 -21.73 -1.59 -9.36
C ILE A 6 -20.75 -2.47 -10.13
N VAL A 7 -21.15 -2.92 -11.31
CA VAL A 7 -20.33 -3.75 -12.21
C VAL A 7 -20.19 -3.02 -13.53
N HIS A 8 -18.96 -2.74 -13.96
CA HIS A 8 -18.70 -2.23 -15.30
C HIS A 8 -18.22 -3.39 -16.19
N THR A 9 -19.00 -3.76 -17.19
CA THR A 9 -18.63 -4.81 -18.15
C THR A 9 -17.90 -4.27 -19.39
N ASP A 10 -17.89 -2.94 -19.58
CA ASP A 10 -17.20 -2.26 -20.67
C ASP A 10 -15.94 -1.55 -20.17
N GLN A 11 -14.78 -1.94 -20.69
CA GLN A 11 -13.45 -1.44 -20.30
C GLN A 11 -13.16 0.00 -20.77
N THR A 12 -14.08 0.62 -21.51
CA THR A 12 -13.85 1.89 -22.24
C THR A 12 -14.46 3.13 -21.60
N HIS A 13 -15.25 3.00 -20.54
CA HIS A 13 -15.74 4.17 -19.81
C HIS A 13 -14.84 4.50 -18.62
N ALA A 14 -13.79 5.28 -18.88
CA ALA A 14 -13.10 6.01 -17.82
C ALA A 14 -14.10 7.00 -17.19
N GLN A 15 -14.52 6.74 -15.96
CA GLN A 15 -15.40 7.65 -15.23
C GLN A 15 -14.64 8.96 -14.96
N LYS A 16 -14.87 9.97 -15.81
CA LYS A 16 -14.33 11.32 -15.65
C LYS A 16 -15.08 12.00 -14.49
N SER A 17 -14.51 11.84 -13.29
CA SER A 17 -14.70 12.65 -12.09
C SER A 17 -16.12 12.84 -11.53
N GLY A 18 -16.42 12.01 -10.53
CA GLY A 18 -17.26 12.30 -9.38
C GLY A 18 -16.86 11.32 -8.29
N THR A 19 -16.65 11.76 -7.05
CA THR A 19 -16.40 10.85 -5.93
C THR A 19 -17.63 10.00 -5.71
N ILE A 20 -17.49 8.67 -5.68
CA ILE A 20 -18.59 7.80 -5.28
C ILE A 20 -18.63 7.76 -3.75
N GLU A 21 -19.71 8.29 -3.19
CA GLU A 21 -19.97 8.32 -1.75
C GLU A 21 -20.70 7.05 -1.30
N ALA A 22 -19.97 6.14 -0.67
CA ALA A 22 -20.50 4.94 -0.04
C ALA A 22 -20.89 5.26 1.41
N THR A 23 -22.18 5.57 1.62
CA THR A 23 -22.68 6.14 2.88
C THR A 23 -23.39 5.15 3.79
N ALA A 24 -23.85 4.00 3.29
CA ALA A 24 -24.56 3.00 4.10
C ALA A 24 -24.60 1.61 3.44
N GLY A 25 -24.78 0.57 4.27
CA GLY A 25 -25.03 -0.80 3.80
C GLY A 25 -23.78 -1.50 3.28
N SER A 26 -23.97 -2.56 2.49
CA SER A 26 -22.88 -3.29 1.84
C SER A 26 -22.72 -2.79 0.41
N VAL A 27 -21.51 -2.36 0.07
CA VAL A 27 -21.16 -1.80 -1.24
C VAL A 27 -20.10 -2.68 -1.90
N SER A 28 -20.36 -3.12 -3.12
CA SER A 28 -19.44 -3.91 -3.94
C SER A 28 -19.20 -3.25 -5.30
N PHE A 29 -17.93 -3.15 -5.69
CA PHE A 29 -17.50 -2.76 -7.02
C PHE A 29 -16.73 -3.93 -7.64
N GLU A 30 -17.12 -4.32 -8.84
CA GLU A 30 -16.53 -5.47 -9.53
C GLU A 30 -16.17 -5.11 -10.96
N ASN A 31 -14.92 -5.37 -11.33
CA ASN A 31 -14.37 -5.09 -12.67
C ASN A 31 -14.48 -3.61 -13.09
N CYS A 32 -14.46 -2.68 -12.13
CA CYS A 32 -14.58 -1.25 -12.41
C CYS A 32 -13.22 -0.62 -12.79
N LEU A 33 -13.26 0.38 -13.67
CA LEU A 33 -12.11 1.20 -14.03
C LEU A 33 -12.36 2.66 -13.64
N PHE A 34 -11.55 3.17 -12.73
CA PHE A 34 -11.50 4.55 -12.28
C PHE A 34 -10.25 5.19 -12.85
N GLY A 35 -10.42 6.18 -13.73
CA GLY A 35 -9.31 6.72 -14.51
C GLY A 35 -9.32 8.23 -14.57
N LYS A 36 -8.12 8.83 -14.58
CA LYS A 36 -7.82 10.24 -14.86
C LYS A 36 -8.77 11.24 -14.20
N SER A 37 -8.39 11.66 -13.00
CA SER A 37 -9.00 12.80 -12.33
C SER A 37 -7.91 13.68 -11.70
N LYS A 38 -8.12 15.01 -11.71
CA LYS A 38 -7.19 15.95 -11.09
C LYS A 38 -7.98 17.04 -10.36
N TYR A 39 -7.94 17.02 -9.04
CA TYR A 39 -8.72 17.89 -8.15
C TYR A 39 -7.94 18.21 -6.87
N ASP A 40 -8.29 19.27 -6.16
CA ASP A 40 -7.70 19.64 -4.86
C ASP A 40 -7.82 18.53 -3.80
N LYS A 41 -8.81 17.64 -3.95
CA LYS A 41 -9.02 16.45 -3.11
C LYS A 41 -9.51 15.27 -3.95
N ALA A 42 -8.63 14.70 -4.78
CA ALA A 42 -9.04 13.63 -5.68
C ALA A 42 -9.18 12.29 -4.95
N THR A 43 -10.38 11.72 -5.02
CA THR A 43 -10.71 10.39 -4.51
C THR A 43 -11.78 9.78 -5.44
N ALA A 44 -11.62 8.51 -5.83
CA ALA A 44 -12.60 7.84 -6.67
C ALA A 44 -13.75 7.27 -5.83
N ILE A 45 -13.44 6.67 -4.68
CA ILE A 45 -14.40 6.10 -3.74
C ILE A 45 -14.14 6.64 -2.35
N HIS A 46 -15.15 7.26 -1.76
CA HIS A 46 -15.13 7.68 -0.36
C HIS A 46 -16.17 6.87 0.43
N VAL A 47 -15.73 6.22 1.50
CA VAL A 47 -16.57 5.37 2.36
C VAL A 47 -16.76 6.03 3.71
N SER A 48 -17.98 6.50 3.94
CA SER A 48 -18.35 7.26 5.14
C SER A 48 -19.14 6.42 6.16
N GLN A 49 -19.45 7.07 7.29
CA GLN A 49 -19.71 6.54 8.64
C GLN A 49 -20.69 5.36 8.84
N LYS A 50 -21.39 4.82 7.82
CA LYS A 50 -22.37 3.72 8.00
C LYS A 50 -22.23 2.57 7.00
N THR A 51 -21.12 2.47 6.28
CA THR A 51 -20.88 1.32 5.39
C THR A 51 -20.59 0.06 6.22
N VAL A 52 -21.42 -0.95 6.06
CA VAL A 52 -21.24 -2.27 6.68
C VAL A 52 -20.02 -2.95 6.09
N SER A 53 -19.96 -3.05 4.76
CA SER A 53 -18.83 -3.69 4.09
C SER A 53 -18.49 -2.99 2.77
N LEU A 54 -17.21 -2.74 2.53
CA LEU A 54 -16.70 -2.39 1.20
C LEU A 54 -16.08 -3.64 0.55
N GLN A 55 -16.46 -3.93 -0.69
CA GLN A 55 -15.82 -4.94 -1.52
C GLN A 55 -15.36 -4.30 -2.84
N LEU A 56 -14.07 -4.47 -3.16
CA LEU A 56 -13.49 -4.10 -4.44
C LEU A 56 -12.90 -5.36 -5.07
N VAL A 57 -13.44 -5.81 -6.19
CA VAL A 57 -12.98 -7.02 -6.88
C VAL A 57 -12.52 -6.66 -8.29
N SER A 58 -11.24 -6.92 -8.59
CA SER A 58 -10.64 -6.66 -9.89
C SER A 58 -10.85 -5.22 -10.39
N CYS A 59 -10.82 -4.25 -9.47
CA CYS A 59 -10.99 -2.84 -9.81
C CYS A 59 -9.64 -2.17 -10.08
N ASN A 60 -9.60 -1.29 -11.07
CA ASN A 60 -8.40 -0.56 -11.45
C ASN A 60 -8.56 0.94 -11.20
N PHE A 61 -7.57 1.55 -10.56
CA PHE A 61 -7.50 2.96 -10.23
C PHE A 61 -6.24 3.54 -10.85
N THR A 62 -6.39 4.48 -11.79
CA THR A 62 -5.27 5.02 -12.55
C THR A 62 -5.34 6.54 -12.64
N GLU A 63 -4.25 7.21 -12.25
CA GLU A 63 -4.12 8.68 -12.33
C GLU A 63 -5.27 9.42 -11.61
N ILE A 64 -5.64 8.97 -10.41
CA ILE A 64 -6.47 9.72 -9.46
C ILE A 64 -5.56 10.64 -8.67
N ASN A 65 -5.47 11.92 -9.08
CA ASN A 65 -4.40 12.80 -8.65
C ASN A 65 -4.91 14.03 -7.90
N THR A 66 -4.46 14.16 -6.66
CA THR A 66 -4.70 15.33 -5.83
C THR A 66 -3.78 16.48 -6.25
N THR A 67 -4.30 17.69 -6.42
CA THR A 67 -3.52 18.93 -6.47
C THR A 67 -3.42 19.53 -5.08
N ILE A 68 -2.28 20.15 -4.75
CA ILE A 68 -2.11 20.83 -3.47
C ILE A 68 -1.69 22.24 -3.82
N ASP A 69 -2.63 23.18 -3.67
CA ASP A 69 -2.37 24.60 -3.95
C ASP A 69 -1.96 25.35 -2.66
N ASP A 70 -2.28 24.83 -1.47
CA ASP A 70 -1.87 25.42 -0.18
C ASP A 70 -1.66 24.35 0.91
N ILE A 71 -0.64 24.51 1.77
CA ILE A 71 -0.16 23.49 2.73
C ILE A 71 -0.94 23.56 4.08
N THR A 72 -1.93 24.44 4.20
CA THR A 72 -2.34 24.99 5.51
C THR A 72 -3.57 24.36 6.17
N THR A 73 -4.04 23.17 5.80
CA THR A 73 -5.31 22.66 6.38
C THR A 73 -5.26 21.17 6.72
N GLU A 74 -5.61 20.89 7.97
CA GLU A 74 -5.58 19.59 8.68
C GLU A 74 -6.60 18.55 8.15
N ASP A 75 -7.23 18.78 6.99
CA ASP A 75 -8.43 18.06 6.51
C ASP A 75 -8.23 17.27 5.19
N TYR A 76 -7.00 16.94 4.81
CA TYR A 76 -6.70 16.47 3.45
C TYR A 76 -6.16 15.06 3.43
N ASP A 77 -6.99 14.11 3.06
CA ASP A 77 -6.60 12.71 3.07
C ASP A 77 -6.85 12.05 1.73
N GLY A 78 -5.93 12.37 0.82
CA GLY A 78 -5.86 11.78 -0.50
C GLY A 78 -5.60 10.28 -0.47
N GLY A 79 -6.06 9.66 -1.55
CA GLY A 79 -6.04 8.23 -1.84
C GLY A 79 -7.11 7.96 -2.88
N ALA A 80 -6.82 7.10 -3.86
CA ALA A 80 -7.82 6.68 -4.84
C ALA A 80 -9.08 6.10 -4.16
N VAL A 81 -8.89 5.41 -3.04
CA VAL A 81 -9.96 4.92 -2.16
C VAL A 81 -9.72 5.44 -0.75
N TYR A 82 -10.68 6.22 -0.24
CA TYR A 82 -10.66 6.71 1.13
C TYR A 82 -11.76 6.05 1.97
N ILE A 83 -11.37 5.33 3.01
CA ILE A 83 -12.27 4.67 3.97
C ILE A 83 -12.21 5.42 5.29
N GLU A 84 -13.13 6.38 5.48
CA GLU A 84 -13.30 7.07 6.77
C GLU A 84 -13.76 6.06 7.82
N ARG A 85 -14.79 5.26 7.50
CA ARG A 85 -15.29 4.20 8.38
C ARG A 85 -16.05 3.11 7.63
N ALA A 86 -15.70 1.86 7.89
CA ALA A 86 -16.49 0.68 7.50
C ALA A 86 -16.48 -0.37 8.63
N GLN A 87 -17.37 -1.37 8.62
CA GLN A 87 -17.21 -2.51 9.54
C GLN A 87 -16.18 -3.52 9.03
N SER A 88 -16.19 -3.79 7.72
CA SER A 88 -15.19 -4.64 7.06
C SER A 88 -14.81 -4.13 5.67
N VAL A 89 -13.60 -4.46 5.24
CA VAL A 89 -13.05 -4.08 3.93
C VAL A 89 -12.43 -5.30 3.27
N ARG A 90 -12.77 -5.53 2.00
CA ARG A 90 -12.15 -6.55 1.17
C ARG A 90 -11.79 -5.97 -0.20
N ILE A 91 -10.53 -6.12 -0.58
CA ILE A 91 -9.99 -5.72 -1.87
C ILE A 91 -9.28 -6.94 -2.44
N THR A 92 -9.68 -7.39 -3.62
CA THR A 92 -9.17 -8.63 -4.21
C THR A 92 -8.93 -8.42 -5.70
N GLY A 93 -7.68 -8.61 -6.14
CA GLY A 93 -7.30 -8.35 -7.52
C GLY A 93 -7.27 -6.86 -7.86
N GLY A 94 -6.74 -6.55 -9.04
CA GLY A 94 -6.76 -5.19 -9.60
C GLY A 94 -5.46 -4.43 -9.42
N LEU A 95 -5.49 -3.16 -9.84
CA LEU A 95 -4.32 -2.31 -9.99
C LEU A 95 -4.57 -0.91 -9.45
N PHE A 96 -3.66 -0.42 -8.61
CA PHE A 96 -3.56 0.99 -8.27
C PHE A 96 -2.28 1.55 -8.90
N GLN A 97 -2.43 2.36 -9.94
CA GLN A 97 -1.31 2.84 -10.74
C GLN A 97 -1.27 4.37 -10.81
N ARG A 98 -0.10 4.94 -10.47
CA ARG A 98 0.19 6.38 -10.64
C ARG A 98 -0.85 7.31 -10.01
N ASN A 99 -1.44 6.89 -8.89
CA ASN A 99 -2.34 7.73 -8.13
C ASN A 99 -1.54 8.63 -7.19
N GLN A 100 -2.07 9.83 -6.93
CA GLN A 100 -1.42 10.82 -6.09
C GLN A 100 -2.41 11.34 -5.04
N GLY A 101 -2.01 11.27 -3.78
CA GLY A 101 -2.75 11.86 -2.67
C GLY A 101 -1.80 12.41 -1.62
N TYR A 102 -2.34 13.13 -0.64
CA TYR A 102 -1.50 13.84 0.33
C TYR A 102 -0.63 12.87 1.16
N ARG A 103 -1.27 11.96 1.92
CA ARG A 103 -0.57 10.96 2.75
C ARG A 103 -0.39 9.59 2.09
N THR A 104 -1.20 9.29 1.08
CA THR A 104 -1.13 8.06 0.30
C THR A 104 -1.70 8.26 -1.09
N GLY A 105 -1.22 7.51 -2.08
CA GLY A 105 -1.76 7.56 -3.44
C GLY A 105 -2.94 6.60 -3.64
N ALA A 106 -2.93 5.42 -3.01
CA ALA A 106 -3.89 4.37 -3.35
C ALA A 106 -5.01 4.18 -2.31
N ILE A 107 -4.73 3.66 -1.12
CA ILE A 107 -5.76 3.28 -0.16
C ILE A 107 -5.48 3.94 1.18
N ARG A 108 -6.47 4.66 1.71
CA ARG A 108 -6.45 5.11 3.09
C ARG A 108 -7.58 4.50 3.89
N THR A 109 -7.28 4.06 5.10
CA THR A 109 -8.26 3.62 6.08
C THR A 109 -8.09 4.41 7.39
N SER A 110 -9.16 5.05 7.85
CA SER A 110 -9.21 5.73 9.16
C SER A 110 -9.79 4.81 10.23
N ARG A 111 -10.86 4.07 9.92
CA ARG A 111 -11.52 3.19 10.90
C ARG A 111 -12.16 1.97 10.25
N VAL A 112 -11.89 0.78 10.80
CA VAL A 112 -12.54 -0.46 10.41
C VAL A 112 -13.05 -1.18 11.67
N ASP A 113 -14.36 -1.10 11.94
CA ASP A 113 -14.93 -1.44 13.26
C ASP A 113 -14.69 -2.91 13.68
N ASN A 114 -14.74 -3.85 12.74
CA ASN A 114 -14.46 -5.27 13.04
C ASN A 114 -12.98 -5.63 12.81
N LYS A 115 -12.12 -4.64 12.56
CA LYS A 115 -10.69 -4.79 12.24
C LYS A 115 -10.38 -5.76 11.10
N THR A 116 -11.37 -6.08 10.27
CA THR A 116 -11.24 -7.04 9.17
C THR A 116 -10.95 -6.28 7.87
N VAL A 117 -9.68 -6.23 7.49
CA VAL A 117 -9.23 -5.65 6.21
C VAL A 117 -8.48 -6.70 5.42
N THR A 118 -8.99 -7.11 4.26
CA THR A 118 -8.32 -8.09 3.38
C THR A 118 -7.91 -7.43 2.07
N ILE A 119 -6.63 -7.54 1.70
CA ILE A 119 -6.05 -7.02 0.45
C ILE A 119 -5.21 -8.12 -0.20
N THR A 120 -5.73 -8.74 -1.26
CA THR A 120 -5.08 -9.92 -1.87
C THR A 120 -5.00 -9.81 -3.39
N GLY A 121 -3.86 -10.18 -3.97
CA GLY A 121 -3.66 -10.15 -5.43
C GLY A 121 -3.74 -8.75 -6.03
N VAL A 122 -3.50 -7.70 -5.24
CA VAL A 122 -3.53 -6.31 -5.70
C VAL A 122 -2.11 -5.89 -6.08
N GLN A 123 -1.98 -5.26 -7.25
CA GLN A 123 -0.74 -4.64 -7.66
C GLN A 123 -0.77 -3.14 -7.39
N PHE A 124 0.27 -2.63 -6.75
CA PHE A 124 0.51 -1.21 -6.59
C PHE A 124 1.70 -0.78 -7.46
N ASP A 125 1.51 0.22 -8.32
CA ASP A 125 2.54 0.70 -9.25
C ASP A 125 2.67 2.22 -9.23
N ARG A 126 3.80 2.71 -8.70
CA ARG A 126 4.18 4.13 -8.73
C ARG A 126 3.10 5.08 -8.18
N ASN A 127 2.39 4.67 -7.14
CA ASN A 127 1.54 5.59 -6.38
C ASN A 127 2.43 6.52 -5.55
N GLN A 128 1.90 7.68 -5.17
CA GLN A 128 2.68 8.72 -4.50
C GLN A 128 1.92 9.40 -3.37
N ALA A 129 2.57 9.48 -2.22
CA ALA A 129 2.24 10.41 -1.15
C ALA A 129 2.93 11.76 -1.41
N LEU A 130 2.16 12.80 -1.70
CA LEU A 130 2.67 14.14 -2.02
C LEU A 130 3.33 14.82 -0.82
N LYS A 131 2.91 14.49 0.41
CA LYS A 131 3.52 14.98 1.66
C LYS A 131 5.02 14.68 1.74
N ALA A 132 5.48 13.55 1.20
CA ALA A 132 6.91 13.23 1.10
C ALA A 132 7.69 14.12 0.12
N THR A 133 7.01 14.62 -0.92
CA THR A 133 7.65 15.37 -2.01
C THR A 133 7.68 16.87 -1.73
N LEU A 134 6.68 17.39 -1.01
CA LEU A 134 6.49 18.83 -0.78
C LEU A 134 7.25 19.38 0.43
N ASN A 135 7.52 18.56 1.45
CA ASN A 135 8.17 19.00 2.69
C ASN A 135 9.62 18.51 2.77
N LEU A 136 10.56 19.32 2.30
CA LEU A 136 12.01 19.05 2.37
C LEU A 136 12.60 19.07 3.80
N GLU A 137 11.87 19.58 4.81
CA GLU A 137 12.40 19.75 6.18
C GLU A 137 11.95 18.72 7.22
N PHE A 138 11.08 17.76 6.91
CA PHE A 138 10.77 16.66 7.84
C PHE A 138 10.63 15.33 7.09
N ILE A 139 11.77 14.70 6.84
CA ILE A 139 11.94 13.26 6.54
C ILE A 139 11.31 12.36 7.65
N LEU A 140 10.75 12.98 8.70
CA LEU A 140 10.09 12.40 9.88
C LEU A 140 8.55 12.42 9.82
N GLY A 141 7.94 12.69 8.66
CA GLY A 141 6.50 12.48 8.44
C GLY A 141 6.16 10.99 8.50
N ASN A 142 6.17 10.42 9.70
CA ASN A 142 6.05 9.00 10.00
C ASN A 142 4.71 8.37 9.54
N ASP A 143 3.78 9.20 9.10
CA ASP A 143 2.38 8.89 8.84
C ASP A 143 2.01 8.78 7.36
N ILE A 144 3.00 8.57 6.49
CA ILE A 144 2.79 8.37 5.04
C ILE A 144 2.98 6.92 4.62
N GLY A 145 2.33 6.54 3.52
CA GLY A 145 2.59 5.31 2.78
C GLY A 145 2.14 5.50 1.33
N ASN A 146 3.03 5.30 0.36
CA ASN A 146 2.74 5.58 -1.05
C ASN A 146 1.53 4.80 -1.57
N ASP A 147 1.35 3.56 -1.09
CA ASP A 147 0.24 2.69 -1.49
C ASP A 147 -0.86 2.64 -0.45
N ILE A 148 -0.52 2.41 0.82
CA ILE A 148 -1.53 2.18 1.84
C ILE A 148 -1.23 2.98 3.11
N VAL A 149 -2.26 3.57 3.70
CA VAL A 149 -2.23 4.12 5.06
C VAL A 149 -3.30 3.47 5.93
N PHE A 150 -2.87 2.90 7.06
CA PHE A 150 -3.71 2.24 8.07
C PHE A 150 -3.74 3.02 9.38
N ASP A 151 -4.65 3.99 9.54
CA ASP A 151 -4.69 4.82 10.75
C ASP A 151 -5.47 4.17 11.92
N HIS A 152 -6.17 3.06 11.68
CA HIS A 152 -6.86 2.30 12.73
C HIS A 152 -5.90 1.41 13.52
N GLU A 153 -6.20 1.16 14.80
CA GLU A 153 -5.41 0.23 15.64
C GLU A 153 -5.81 -1.22 15.36
N PHE A 154 -4.99 -1.89 14.56
CA PHE A 154 -5.08 -3.31 14.27
C PHE A 154 -4.17 -4.10 15.19
N GLU A 155 -4.53 -5.32 15.58
CA GLU A 155 -3.55 -6.28 16.10
C GLU A 155 -2.79 -6.91 14.93
N LEU A 156 -1.56 -7.41 15.13
CA LEU A 156 -0.79 -8.06 14.05
C LEU A 156 -1.56 -9.22 13.40
N THR A 157 -2.38 -9.91 14.17
CA THR A 157 -3.28 -10.98 13.72
C THR A 157 -4.44 -10.48 12.84
N ASP A 158 -4.78 -9.20 12.90
CA ASP A 158 -5.85 -8.60 12.08
C ASP A 158 -5.36 -8.25 10.65
N ILE A 159 -4.05 -7.99 10.49
CA ILE A 159 -3.44 -7.46 9.25
C ILE A 159 -2.53 -8.46 8.51
N THR A 160 -1.81 -9.33 9.23
CA THR A 160 -0.82 -10.23 8.63
C THR A 160 -1.44 -11.37 7.79
N PRO A 161 -2.56 -12.00 8.20
CA PRO A 161 -3.21 -13.05 7.41
C PRO A 161 -3.99 -12.51 6.20
N THR A 162 -4.21 -11.20 6.15
CA THR A 162 -5.26 -10.58 5.35
C THR A 162 -4.71 -9.67 4.23
N ILE A 163 -3.49 -9.15 4.38
CA ILE A 163 -2.68 -8.58 3.29
C ILE A 163 -1.68 -9.66 2.86
N GLY A 164 -2.20 -10.70 2.22
CA GLY A 164 -1.41 -11.91 1.90
C GLY A 164 -0.41 -11.68 0.78
N GLY A 165 0.69 -12.46 0.80
CA GLY A 165 1.87 -12.36 -0.08
C GLY A 165 1.68 -12.54 -1.60
N SER A 166 0.45 -12.42 -2.10
CA SER A 166 0.15 -12.27 -3.54
C SER A 166 -0.01 -10.81 -3.98
N SER A 167 -0.12 -9.85 -3.05
CA SER A 167 -0.09 -8.42 -3.37
C SER A 167 1.35 -7.93 -3.48
N SER A 168 1.62 -6.96 -4.36
CA SER A 168 2.97 -6.44 -4.62
C SER A 168 2.99 -4.93 -4.78
N SER A 169 4.15 -4.33 -4.47
CA SER A 169 4.38 -2.90 -4.67
C SER A 169 5.62 -2.63 -5.51
N LEU A 170 5.47 -1.72 -6.48
CA LEU A 170 6.52 -1.07 -7.26
C LEU A 170 6.58 0.44 -6.97
N SER A 171 5.89 0.90 -5.91
CA SER A 171 5.93 2.29 -5.47
C SER A 171 7.20 2.58 -4.67
N GLN A 172 7.49 3.86 -4.44
CA GLN A 172 8.62 4.24 -3.59
C GLN A 172 8.35 3.85 -2.13
N TYR A 173 9.43 3.66 -1.37
CA TYR A 173 9.34 3.46 0.08
C TYR A 173 8.99 4.78 0.79
N PRO A 174 8.22 4.75 1.90
CA PRO A 174 7.48 3.60 2.44
C PRO A 174 6.22 3.30 1.62
N SER A 175 5.90 2.02 1.45
CA SER A 175 4.72 1.56 0.69
C SER A 175 3.46 1.60 1.58
N ILE A 176 3.61 1.19 2.84
CA ILE A 176 2.58 1.17 3.88
C ILE A 176 2.98 2.11 5.03
N GLY A 177 2.04 2.86 5.57
CA GLY A 177 2.27 3.67 6.79
C GLY A 177 1.02 3.93 7.62
N SER A 178 1.15 4.79 8.63
CA SER A 178 0.09 5.07 9.61
C SER A 178 0.43 6.25 10.52
N ILE A 179 -0.57 6.99 11.01
CA ILE A 179 -0.39 7.89 12.18
C ILE A 179 -0.03 7.13 13.46
N LYS A 180 -0.29 5.82 13.53
CA LYS A 180 -0.09 5.00 14.72
C LYS A 180 1.35 4.56 14.84
N ASP A 181 1.86 4.71 16.05
CA ASP A 181 3.26 4.55 16.33
C ASP A 181 3.83 3.15 16.05
N ALA A 182 2.98 2.13 16.12
CA ALA A 182 3.36 0.75 15.85
C ALA A 182 3.45 0.40 14.35
N TYR A 183 2.89 1.22 13.45
CA TYR A 183 2.74 0.92 12.01
C TYR A 183 3.27 2.02 11.11
N LYS A 184 4.02 2.96 11.67
CA LYS A 184 4.56 4.10 10.94
C LYS A 184 5.66 3.68 9.95
N HIS A 185 5.81 4.50 8.91
CA HIS A 185 6.96 4.52 7.99
C HIS A 185 7.46 3.13 7.55
N GLY A 186 6.63 2.36 6.86
CA GLY A 186 7.06 1.11 6.22
C GLY A 186 7.26 -0.08 7.15
N THR A 187 6.87 0.00 8.43
CA THR A 187 6.93 -1.13 9.37
C THR A 187 6.20 -2.37 8.83
N LEU A 188 5.14 -2.17 8.05
CA LEU A 188 4.32 -3.23 7.46
C LEU A 188 4.62 -3.49 5.97
N ASP A 189 5.66 -2.88 5.39
CA ASP A 189 5.98 -3.03 3.96
C ASP A 189 6.23 -4.49 3.56
N TYR A 190 6.71 -5.33 4.49
CA TYR A 190 6.91 -6.76 4.27
C TYR A 190 5.63 -7.53 3.92
N LEU A 191 4.45 -6.96 4.20
CA LEU A 191 3.15 -7.53 3.81
C LEU A 191 2.88 -7.42 2.31
N LEU A 192 3.54 -6.47 1.63
CA LEU A 192 3.54 -6.40 0.18
C LEU A 192 4.81 -7.12 -0.31
N GLY A 193 4.66 -7.99 -1.30
CA GLY A 193 5.80 -8.57 -1.99
C GLY A 193 6.56 -7.45 -2.69
N ARG A 194 7.51 -6.82 -1.99
CA ARG A 194 8.38 -5.80 -2.56
C ARG A 194 9.40 -6.54 -3.42
N VAL A 195 9.44 -6.21 -4.71
CA VAL A 195 10.55 -6.61 -5.56
C VAL A 195 11.73 -5.72 -5.15
N ALA A 196 12.63 -6.29 -4.32
CA ALA A 196 13.94 -5.81 -3.86
C ALA A 196 14.01 -5.04 -2.49
N PRO A 197 14.75 -5.58 -1.49
CA PRO A 197 15.16 -4.85 -0.27
C PRO A 197 16.48 -4.07 -0.44
N ASP A 198 16.55 -2.86 0.12
CA ASP A 198 17.74 -1.97 0.11
C ASP A 198 18.80 -2.36 1.18
N ILE A 199 18.45 -3.20 2.16
CA ILE A 199 19.38 -3.78 3.15
C ILE A 199 19.12 -5.29 3.20
N LEU A 200 20.19 -6.08 3.03
CA LEU A 200 20.12 -7.54 2.99
C LEU A 200 21.02 -8.12 4.07
N TYR A 201 20.47 -9.03 4.87
CA TYR A 201 21.19 -9.72 5.95
C TYR A 201 21.48 -11.17 5.55
N VAL A 202 22.76 -11.55 5.62
CA VAL A 202 23.25 -12.84 5.12
C VAL A 202 23.70 -13.74 6.30
N ASN A 203 23.30 -15.01 6.31
CA ASN A 203 23.51 -16.02 7.35
C ASN A 203 24.10 -17.32 6.78
N GLN A 204 24.81 -18.11 7.58
CA GLN A 204 25.43 -19.36 7.15
C GLN A 204 24.45 -20.55 7.05
N SER A 205 23.27 -20.50 7.68
CA SER A 205 22.38 -21.67 7.88
C SER A 205 21.03 -21.67 7.12
N GLY A 206 20.82 -20.80 6.13
CA GLY A 206 19.56 -20.71 5.35
C GLY A 206 19.45 -21.53 4.05
N THR A 207 18.52 -21.19 3.15
CA THR A 207 18.45 -21.74 1.77
C THR A 207 18.29 -20.60 0.75
N ASP A 208 18.89 -20.75 -0.44
CA ASP A 208 18.84 -19.73 -1.51
C ASP A 208 17.47 -19.69 -2.24
N ASP A 209 16.60 -20.66 -1.97
CA ASP A 209 15.37 -20.87 -2.73
C ASP A 209 14.12 -20.21 -2.11
N ILE A 210 14.11 -19.88 -0.81
CA ILE A 210 12.85 -19.58 -0.10
C ILE A 210 12.94 -18.42 0.92
N LEU A 211 13.93 -17.51 0.82
CA LEU A 211 14.16 -16.48 1.86
C LEU A 211 14.22 -17.09 3.28
N ALA A 212 14.64 -18.36 3.36
CA ALA A 212 14.56 -19.16 4.58
C ALA A 212 15.86 -19.00 5.36
N GLY A 213 15.96 -17.89 6.07
CA GLY A 213 16.85 -17.72 7.20
C GLY A 213 16.04 -17.32 8.43
N SER A 214 16.67 -17.25 9.61
CA SER A 214 15.98 -16.82 10.82
C SER A 214 15.44 -15.39 10.66
N GLN A 215 14.47 -14.98 11.49
CA GLN A 215 13.83 -13.65 11.42
C GLN A 215 14.82 -12.47 11.39
N GLY A 216 16.04 -12.63 11.93
CA GLY A 216 17.09 -11.61 11.88
C GLY A 216 18.07 -11.72 10.70
N SER A 217 17.99 -12.74 9.84
CA SER A 217 18.97 -12.97 8.75
C SER A 217 18.44 -13.89 7.63
N PRO A 218 17.67 -13.38 6.65
CA PRO A 218 16.93 -14.19 5.68
C PRO A 218 17.73 -14.79 4.49
N PHE A 219 18.95 -14.36 4.16
CA PHE A 219 19.67 -14.82 2.96
C PHE A 219 20.89 -15.69 3.29
N ARG A 220 21.29 -16.65 2.44
CA ARG A 220 22.48 -17.51 2.73
C ARG A 220 23.74 -17.20 1.92
N THR A 221 23.61 -16.75 0.68
CA THR A 221 24.79 -16.47 -0.15
C THR A 221 24.92 -14.99 -0.47
N ILE A 222 26.15 -14.49 -0.37
CA ILE A 222 26.50 -13.13 -0.80
C ILE A 222 26.13 -12.96 -2.27
N ALA A 223 26.34 -13.98 -3.11
CA ALA A 223 25.96 -13.98 -4.52
C ALA A 223 24.46 -13.74 -4.75
N TYR A 224 23.57 -14.45 -4.03
CA TYR A 224 22.12 -14.25 -4.15
C TYR A 224 21.67 -12.90 -3.59
N ALA A 225 22.23 -12.47 -2.45
CA ALA A 225 21.97 -11.14 -1.90
C ALA A 225 22.40 -10.03 -2.88
N VAL A 226 23.58 -10.16 -3.49
CA VAL A 226 24.05 -9.22 -4.54
C VAL A 226 23.14 -9.23 -5.77
N GLN A 227 22.61 -10.39 -6.19
CA GLN A 227 21.70 -10.50 -7.33
C GLN A 227 20.33 -9.86 -7.06
N THR A 228 19.87 -9.88 -5.81
CA THR A 228 18.54 -9.36 -5.38
C THR A 228 18.59 -7.94 -4.85
N ALA A 229 19.79 -7.40 -4.61
CA ALA A 229 20.01 -6.02 -4.22
C ALA A 229 19.57 -5.05 -5.35
N PRO A 230 18.71 -4.06 -5.06
CA PRO A 230 18.32 -3.05 -6.03
C PRO A 230 19.55 -2.20 -6.40
N THR A 231 19.71 -1.91 -7.69
CA THR A 231 20.80 -1.06 -8.23
C THR A 231 20.33 0.34 -8.60
N SER A 232 19.15 0.78 -8.13
CA SER A 232 18.54 2.03 -8.57
C SER A 232 18.89 3.22 -7.66
N ARG A 233 19.94 3.95 -8.08
CA ARG A 233 20.33 5.36 -7.82
C ARG A 233 20.51 5.85 -6.37
N ASP A 234 21.73 6.34 -6.12
CA ASP A 234 22.22 7.20 -5.01
C ASP A 234 22.02 6.73 -3.56
N GLN A 235 21.47 5.54 -3.33
CA GLN A 235 21.53 4.89 -2.02
C GLN A 235 22.30 3.58 -2.16
N GLY A 236 23.38 3.47 -1.39
CA GLY A 236 24.19 2.26 -1.35
C GLY A 236 23.42 1.13 -0.67
N THR A 237 23.28 -0.01 -1.33
CA THR A 237 22.78 -1.23 -0.70
C THR A 237 23.79 -1.70 0.33
N THR A 238 23.36 -1.78 1.59
CA THR A 238 24.22 -2.28 2.67
C THR A 238 23.97 -3.77 2.85
N LEU A 239 25.00 -4.57 2.57
CA LEU A 239 25.03 -6.00 2.90
C LEU A 239 25.62 -6.17 4.30
N SER A 240 24.82 -6.65 5.25
CA SER A 240 25.30 -6.93 6.60
C SER A 240 25.56 -8.41 6.78
N LEU A 241 26.81 -8.74 7.09
CA LEU A 241 27.30 -10.09 7.31
C LEU A 241 27.53 -10.32 8.80
N ALA A 242 27.17 -11.50 9.30
CA ALA A 242 27.61 -11.94 10.63
C ALA A 242 29.10 -12.32 10.62
N ASP A 243 29.76 -12.28 11.77
CA ASP A 243 31.15 -12.72 11.89
C ASP A 243 31.28 -14.22 11.54
N GLY A 244 32.24 -14.55 10.66
CA GLY A 244 32.57 -15.93 10.30
C GLY A 244 33.21 -16.09 8.92
N SER A 245 33.57 -17.34 8.58
CA SER A 245 34.13 -17.68 7.27
C SER A 245 33.03 -18.07 6.30
N TYR A 246 32.92 -17.34 5.19
CA TYR A 246 32.00 -17.61 4.09
C TYR A 246 32.76 -18.28 2.96
N SER A 247 32.37 -19.48 2.57
CA SER A 247 32.91 -20.16 1.39
C SER A 247 31.77 -20.39 0.40
N GLU A 248 31.91 -19.87 -0.81
CA GLU A 248 31.07 -20.31 -1.92
C GLU A 248 31.31 -21.80 -2.13
N LYS A 249 30.25 -22.60 -2.08
CA LYS A 249 30.33 -23.97 -2.57
C LYS A 249 30.37 -23.89 -4.10
N SER A 250 31.56 -24.10 -4.66
CA SER A 250 31.75 -24.45 -6.06
C SER A 250 31.00 -25.73 -6.42
#